data_AF-A0A916CVC5-F1
#
_entry.id   AF-A0A916CVC5-F1
#
_cell.length_a   1.000
_cell.length_b   1.000
_cell.length_c   1.000
_cell.angle_alpha   90.00
_cell.angle_beta   90.00
_cell.angle_gamma   90.00
#
_symmetry.space_group_name_H-M   'P 1'
#
loop_
_entity.id
_entity.type
_entity.pdbx_description
1 polymer ?
#
loop_
_entity_poly.entity_id
_entity_poly.type
_entity_poly.pdbx_seq_one_letter_code
_entity_poly.pdbx_strand_id
1 'polypeptide(L)'
;MLCRILALLCLFAAPALAQTPERWDFPLDPRDWKLVAENREGRLTERIYVAPGESEYFWNEKLVMGHQRLAFSPDDYLTSFIEYLNDNCRPYKMKPLEQTQTAVLVQWEGDCRITGEQFEYRRILVAKDGVHFIAFATKLNRLTEPKRQGWLAILRDAKLK
;
A
#
# COMPACT_ATOMS: atom_id res chain seq x y z
N MET A 1 -37.39 47.87 24.26
CA MET A 1 -37.79 47.02 23.13
C MET A 1 -36.53 46.49 22.46
N LEU A 2 -36.43 45.15 22.40
CA LEU A 2 -35.52 44.28 21.64
C LEU A 2 -33.99 44.37 21.83
N CYS A 3 -33.50 43.42 22.64
CA CYS A 3 -32.27 42.66 22.41
C CYS A 3 -32.08 42.29 20.95
N ARG A 4 -30.86 42.40 20.40
CA ARG A 4 -30.31 41.39 19.48
C ARG A 4 -28.80 41.21 19.72
N ILE A 5 -28.53 40.07 20.35
CA ILE A 5 -27.25 39.39 20.52
C ILE A 5 -26.68 39.11 19.13
N LEU A 6 -25.52 39.67 18.78
CA LEU A 6 -24.74 39.21 17.64
C LEU A 6 -23.91 38.02 18.11
N ALA A 7 -24.40 36.84 17.74
CA ALA A 7 -23.78 35.57 18.04
C ALA A 7 -22.46 35.41 17.27
N LEU A 8 -21.46 34.92 18.01
CA LEU A 8 -20.23 34.31 17.55
C LEU A 8 -20.47 33.42 16.32
N LEU A 9 -19.82 33.75 15.21
CA LEU A 9 -19.46 32.75 14.20
C LEU A 9 -17.96 32.53 14.31
N CYS A 10 -17.58 31.68 15.28
CA CYS A 10 -16.28 31.02 15.29
C CYS A 10 -16.21 30.13 14.05
N LEU A 11 -15.64 30.66 12.97
CA LEU A 11 -15.12 29.88 11.86
C LEU A 11 -13.92 29.09 12.37
N PHE A 12 -14.18 28.00 13.09
CA PHE A 12 -13.23 26.91 13.19
C PHE A 12 -13.18 26.25 11.82
N ALA A 13 -12.33 26.79 10.95
CA ALA A 13 -11.77 26.02 9.86
C ALA A 13 -11.05 24.83 10.51
N ALA A 14 -11.69 23.66 10.50
CA ALA A 14 -11.04 22.42 10.86
C ALA A 14 -9.76 22.34 10.02
N PRO A 15 -8.57 22.15 10.63
CA PRO A 15 -7.40 21.86 9.83
C PRO A 15 -7.73 20.59 9.06
N ALA A 16 -7.74 20.69 7.73
CA ALA A 16 -7.75 19.54 6.84
C ALA A 16 -6.73 18.57 7.42
N LEU A 17 -7.21 17.40 7.86
CA LEU A 17 -6.39 16.33 8.40
C LEU A 17 -5.17 16.22 7.50
N ALA A 18 -4.00 16.58 8.04
CA ALA A 18 -2.76 16.57 7.31
C ALA A 18 -2.59 15.17 6.74
N GLN A 19 -2.90 15.02 5.44
CA GLN A 19 -2.58 13.83 4.70
C GLN A 19 -1.08 13.69 4.86
N THR A 20 -0.66 12.61 5.52
CA THR A 20 0.76 12.35 5.71
C THR A 20 1.36 12.37 4.31
N PRO A 21 2.30 13.28 4.01
CA PRO A 21 2.79 13.43 2.66
C PRO A 21 3.26 12.07 2.16
N GLU A 22 2.83 11.71 0.95
CA GLU A 22 3.17 10.45 0.33
C GLU A 22 4.70 10.35 0.31
N ARG A 23 5.21 9.43 1.12
CA ARG A 23 6.65 9.30 1.36
C ARG A 23 7.37 8.66 0.18
N TRP A 24 6.64 8.12 -0.78
CA TRP A 24 7.23 7.53 -1.97
C TRP A 24 7.37 8.60 -3.05
N ASP A 25 8.57 8.69 -3.61
CA ASP A 25 8.79 9.21 -4.95
C ASP A 25 8.63 8.04 -5.91
N PHE A 26 7.50 8.04 -6.61
CA PHE A 26 7.05 6.94 -7.45
C PHE A 26 7.07 7.40 -8.91
N PRO A 27 7.92 6.83 -9.79
CA PRO A 27 7.84 7.12 -11.21
C PRO A 27 6.50 6.61 -11.73
N LEU A 28 5.57 7.53 -12.01
CA LEU A 28 4.16 7.23 -12.16
C LEU A 28 3.87 6.50 -13.48
N ASP A 29 3.23 5.35 -13.34
CA ASP A 29 2.16 4.91 -14.23
C ASP A 29 1.15 6.08 -14.39
N PRO A 30 0.82 6.54 -15.61
CA PRO A 30 0.04 7.77 -15.84
C PRO A 30 -1.41 7.69 -15.39
N ARG A 31 -1.84 6.57 -14.79
CA ARG A 31 -3.20 6.37 -14.31
C ARG A 31 -3.49 7.13 -13.02
N ASP A 32 -4.70 7.66 -12.92
CA ASP A 32 -5.23 8.35 -11.74
C ASP A 32 -5.66 7.35 -10.66
N TRP A 33 -4.68 6.84 -9.90
CA TRP A 33 -4.90 5.90 -8.82
C TRP A 33 -5.69 6.54 -7.67
N LYS A 34 -6.81 5.93 -7.29
CA LYS A 34 -7.71 6.47 -6.26
C LYS A 34 -7.52 5.74 -4.95
N LEU A 35 -7.28 6.48 -3.86
CA LEU A 35 -7.28 5.93 -2.50
C LEU A 35 -8.70 5.45 -2.14
N VAL A 36 -8.83 4.17 -1.84
CA VAL A 36 -10.13 3.54 -1.49
C VAL A 36 -10.18 2.99 -0.08
N ALA A 37 -9.03 2.76 0.55
CA ALA A 37 -8.96 2.35 1.95
C ALA A 37 -7.67 2.83 2.61
N GLU A 38 -7.74 3.10 3.91
CA GLU A 38 -6.60 3.32 4.78
C GLU A 38 -6.77 2.50 6.06
N ASN A 39 -5.93 1.49 6.23
CA ASN A 39 -5.94 0.58 7.37
C ASN A 39 -4.86 1.01 8.36
N ARG A 40 -5.24 1.20 9.62
CA ARG A 40 -4.32 1.54 10.71
C ARG A 40 -4.44 0.50 11.81
N GLU A 41 -3.46 -0.38 11.92
CA GLU A 41 -3.44 -1.45 12.92
C GLU A 41 -2.15 -1.38 13.74
N GLY A 42 -2.26 -0.98 15.00
CA GLY A 42 -1.12 -0.81 15.89
C GLY A 42 -0.06 0.13 15.31
N ARG A 43 1.05 -0.44 14.81
CA ARG A 43 2.19 0.29 14.23
C ARG A 43 2.20 0.29 12.70
N LEU A 44 1.26 -0.41 12.08
CA LEU A 44 1.11 -0.51 10.64
C LEU A 44 0.11 0.54 10.16
N THR A 45 0.48 1.29 9.13
CA THR A 45 -0.43 2.05 8.29
C THR A 45 -0.33 1.54 6.86
N GLU A 46 -1.44 1.16 6.27
CA GLU A 46 -1.55 0.69 4.90
C GLU A 46 -2.60 1.54 4.15
N ARG A 47 -2.29 1.88 2.90
CA ARG A 47 -3.17 2.59 1.98
C ARG A 47 -3.34 1.78 0.72
N ILE A 48 -4.58 1.64 0.29
CA ILE A 48 -4.95 0.88 -0.90
C ILE A 48 -5.46 1.84 -1.94
N TYR A 49 -4.83 1.82 -3.11
CA TYR A 49 -5.21 2.59 -4.27
C TYR A 49 -5.62 1.66 -5.40
N VAL A 50 -6.65 2.04 -6.15
CA VAL A 50 -7.18 1.24 -7.27
C VAL A 50 -7.41 2.11 -8.51
N ALA A 51 -7.62 1.48 -9.66
CA ALA A 51 -7.93 2.21 -10.87
C ALA A 51 -9.30 2.93 -10.77
N PRO A 52 -9.55 3.98 -11.57
CA PRO A 52 -10.85 4.65 -11.59
C PRO A 52 -12.00 3.68 -11.86
N GLY A 53 -13.02 3.72 -10.99
CA GLY A 53 -14.20 2.86 -11.08
C GLY A 53 -14.11 1.56 -10.28
N GLU A 54 -12.97 1.28 -9.66
CA GLU A 54 -12.77 0.13 -8.78
C GLU A 54 -12.92 0.51 -7.29
N SER A 55 -12.91 -0.50 -6.41
CA SER A 55 -13.06 -0.37 -4.95
C SER A 55 -12.13 -1.32 -4.20
N GLU A 56 -12.04 -1.20 -2.87
CA GLU A 56 -11.20 -2.06 -2.01
C GLU A 56 -11.45 -3.56 -2.21
N TYR A 57 -12.71 -3.95 -2.38
CA TYR A 57 -13.12 -5.36 -2.51
C TYR A 57 -13.34 -5.80 -3.96
N PHE A 58 -13.58 -4.85 -4.87
CA PHE A 58 -13.82 -5.10 -6.29
C PHE A 58 -12.81 -4.31 -7.14
N TRP A 59 -11.69 -4.96 -7.47
CA TRP A 59 -10.59 -4.38 -8.24
C TRP A 59 -9.97 -5.45 -9.14
N ASN A 60 -9.41 -5.03 -10.27
CA ASN A 60 -8.53 -5.84 -11.09
C ASN A 60 -7.07 -5.54 -10.79
N GLU A 61 -6.74 -4.28 -10.51
CA GLU A 61 -5.38 -3.85 -10.15
C GLU A 61 -5.39 -2.93 -8.94
N LYS A 62 -4.42 -3.10 -8.04
CA LYS A 62 -4.27 -2.22 -6.89
C LYS A 62 -2.81 -1.91 -6.61
N LEU A 63 -2.58 -0.71 -6.08
CA LEU A 63 -1.35 -0.34 -5.41
C LEU A 63 -1.59 -0.38 -3.90
N VAL A 64 -0.63 -0.92 -3.18
CA VAL A 64 -0.64 -0.94 -1.73
C VAL A 64 0.62 -0.26 -1.24
N MET A 65 0.47 0.78 -0.43
CA MET A 65 1.61 1.47 0.18
C MET A 65 1.44 1.46 1.68
N GLY A 66 2.53 1.27 2.41
CA GLY A 66 2.44 1.31 3.85
C GLY A 66 3.75 1.50 4.57
N HIS A 67 3.60 1.65 5.87
CA HIS A 67 4.67 1.92 6.82
C HIS A 67 4.39 1.15 8.11
N GLN A 68 5.33 0.32 8.52
CA GLN A 68 5.34 -0.31 9.84
C GLN A 68 6.43 0.34 10.69
N ARG A 69 6.01 1.10 11.70
CA ARG A 69 6.93 1.75 12.65
C ARG A 69 7.64 0.70 13.50
N LEU A 70 8.91 0.97 13.82
CA LEU A 70 9.72 0.15 14.73
C LEU A 70 9.92 -1.32 14.29
N ALA A 71 9.75 -1.61 13.01
CA ALA A 71 10.32 -2.79 12.36
C ALA A 71 11.73 -2.41 11.89
N PHE A 72 12.73 -3.22 12.22
CA PHE A 72 14.14 -2.85 12.02
C PHE A 72 14.85 -3.71 10.98
N SER A 73 14.17 -4.72 10.44
CA SER A 73 14.65 -5.51 9.32
C SER A 73 13.52 -5.82 8.32
N PRO A 74 13.84 -6.15 7.06
CA PRO A 74 12.82 -6.67 6.14
C PRO A 74 12.21 -7.99 6.63
N ASP A 75 12.98 -8.79 7.37
CA ASP A 75 12.56 -10.11 7.87
C ASP A 75 11.50 -9.98 8.99
N ASP A 76 11.61 -8.95 9.84
CA ASP A 76 10.60 -8.65 10.87
C ASP A 76 9.23 -8.42 10.20
N TYR A 77 9.23 -7.60 9.14
CA TYR A 77 8.03 -7.29 8.37
C TYR A 77 7.52 -8.53 7.62
N LEU A 78 8.41 -9.27 6.95
CA LEU A 78 8.03 -10.45 6.17
C LEU A 78 7.41 -11.53 7.04
N THR A 79 7.87 -11.69 8.28
CA THR A 79 7.27 -12.64 9.23
C THR A 79 5.80 -12.33 9.48
N SER A 80 5.47 -11.09 9.85
CA SER A 80 4.07 -10.67 10.04
C SER A 80 3.26 -10.72 8.74
N PHE A 81 3.88 -10.44 7.60
CA PHE A 81 3.20 -10.54 6.30
C PHE A 81 2.88 -12.00 5.94
N ILE A 82 3.79 -12.94 6.22
CA ILE A 82 3.56 -14.38 6.03
C ILE A 82 2.45 -14.89 6.95
N GLU A 83 2.40 -14.41 8.20
CA GLU A 83 1.28 -14.70 9.12
C GLU A 83 -0.06 -14.20 8.54
N TYR A 84 -0.09 -12.98 8.02
CA TYR A 84 -1.28 -12.46 7.34
C TYR A 84 -1.71 -13.34 6.15
N LEU A 85 -0.77 -13.77 5.30
CA LEU A 85 -1.07 -14.66 4.17
C LEU A 85 -1.56 -16.03 4.63
N ASN A 86 -0.97 -16.55 5.71
CA ASN A 86 -1.39 -17.79 6.35
C ASN A 86 -2.84 -17.71 6.85
N ASP A 87 -3.28 -16.58 7.35
CA ASP A 87 -4.63 -16.44 7.90
C ASP A 87 -5.68 -16.08 6.85
N ASN A 88 -5.27 -15.43 5.75
CA ASN A 88 -6.21 -14.81 4.82
C ASN A 88 -6.11 -15.28 3.37
N CYS A 89 -4.99 -15.86 2.93
CA CYS A 89 -4.68 -16.06 1.51
C CYS A 89 -4.14 -17.44 1.14
N ARG A 90 -4.72 -18.53 1.67
CA ARG A 90 -4.29 -19.90 1.36
C ARG A 90 -5.10 -20.54 0.23
N PRO A 91 -4.45 -21.32 -0.67
CA PRO A 91 -3.00 -21.55 -0.75
C PRO A 91 -2.27 -20.33 -1.35
N TYR A 92 -1.00 -20.14 -0.98
CA TYR A 92 -0.13 -19.15 -1.63
C TYR A 92 1.26 -19.71 -1.94
N LYS A 93 1.96 -19.04 -2.87
CA LYS A 93 3.38 -19.24 -3.15
C LYS A 93 4.07 -17.89 -3.10
N MET A 94 5.26 -17.85 -2.50
CA MET A 94 6.11 -16.66 -2.46
C MET A 94 7.47 -16.98 -3.07
N LYS A 95 8.01 -16.04 -3.84
CA LYS A 95 9.32 -16.12 -4.47
C LYS A 95 10.07 -14.81 -4.23
N PRO A 96 11.24 -14.82 -3.57
CA PRO A 96 12.10 -13.65 -3.53
C PRO A 96 12.63 -13.37 -4.95
N LEU A 97 12.57 -12.11 -5.36
CA LEU A 97 13.15 -11.64 -6.61
C LEU A 97 14.49 -10.96 -6.36
N GLU A 98 14.57 -10.12 -5.32
CA GLU A 98 15.79 -9.43 -4.88
C GLU A 98 15.82 -9.33 -3.35
N GLN A 99 17.01 -9.42 -2.76
CA GLN A 99 17.20 -9.31 -1.32
C GLN A 99 18.55 -8.67 -1.00
N THR A 100 18.51 -7.68 -0.12
CA THR A 100 19.66 -6.99 0.46
C THR A 100 19.41 -6.82 1.96
N GLN A 101 20.37 -6.27 2.71
CA GLN A 101 20.21 -6.04 4.15
C GLN A 101 19.07 -5.06 4.47
N THR A 102 18.76 -4.13 3.57
CA THR A 102 17.79 -3.05 3.82
C THR A 102 16.58 -3.10 2.89
N ALA A 103 16.54 -4.01 1.92
CA ALA A 103 15.45 -4.09 0.97
C ALA A 103 15.20 -5.51 0.49
N VAL A 104 13.92 -5.82 0.27
CA VAL A 104 13.46 -7.07 -0.35
C VAL A 104 12.42 -6.74 -1.43
N LEU A 105 12.52 -7.38 -2.58
CA LEU A 105 11.46 -7.43 -3.58
C LEU A 105 10.99 -8.89 -3.68
N VAL A 106 9.72 -9.12 -3.35
CA VAL A 106 9.10 -10.44 -3.45
C VAL A 106 7.99 -10.44 -4.49
N GLN A 107 7.74 -11.62 -5.03
CA GLN A 107 6.55 -11.98 -5.77
C GLN A 107 5.74 -12.97 -4.93
N TRP A 108 4.42 -12.83 -4.89
CA TRP A 108 3.56 -13.91 -4.41
C TRP A 108 2.26 -14.03 -5.20
N GLU A 109 1.68 -15.23 -5.18
CA GLU A 109 0.36 -15.54 -5.72
C GLU A 109 -0.42 -16.35 -4.69
N GLY A 110 -1.74 -16.14 -4.57
CA GLY A 110 -2.57 -16.91 -3.67
C GLY A 110 -4.06 -16.59 -3.78
N ASP A 111 -4.86 -17.37 -3.07
CA ASP A 111 -6.33 -17.23 -3.03
C ASP A 111 -6.77 -16.63 -1.69
N CYS A 112 -7.22 -15.37 -1.74
CA CYS A 112 -7.61 -14.63 -0.54
C CYS A 112 -9.10 -14.76 -0.23
N ARG A 113 -9.45 -15.02 1.03
CA ARG A 113 -10.83 -15.26 1.48
C ARG A 113 -11.85 -14.21 1.02
N ILE A 114 -11.46 -12.93 0.99
CA ILE A 114 -12.35 -11.82 0.65
C ILE A 114 -12.25 -11.46 -0.83
N THR A 115 -11.01 -11.37 -1.33
CA THR A 115 -10.73 -10.79 -2.64
C THR A 115 -10.54 -11.86 -3.73
N GLY A 116 -10.47 -13.14 -3.37
CA GLY A 116 -10.19 -14.26 -4.27
C GLY A 116 -8.74 -14.29 -4.75
N GLU A 117 -8.53 -15.05 -5.81
CA GLU A 117 -7.25 -15.25 -6.49
C GLU A 117 -6.55 -13.94 -6.92
N GLN A 118 -5.30 -13.79 -6.51
CA GLN A 118 -4.50 -12.62 -6.81
C GLN A 118 -2.99 -12.92 -6.88
N PHE A 119 -2.30 -11.99 -7.51
CA PHE A 119 -0.87 -11.97 -7.70
C PHE A 119 -0.31 -10.60 -7.29
N GLU A 120 0.86 -10.54 -6.66
CA GLU A 120 1.44 -9.30 -6.19
C GLU A 120 2.98 -9.28 -6.29
N TYR A 121 3.53 -8.13 -6.68
CA TYR A 121 4.91 -7.76 -6.45
C TYR A 121 4.98 -6.77 -5.30
N ARG A 122 5.80 -7.05 -4.29
CA ARG A 122 5.93 -6.21 -3.11
C ARG A 122 7.39 -5.89 -2.85
N ARG A 123 7.71 -4.60 -2.80
CA ARG A 123 8.99 -4.09 -2.34
C ARG A 123 8.88 -3.62 -0.90
N ILE A 124 9.86 -4.00 -0.11
CA ILE A 124 10.02 -3.69 1.30
C ILE A 124 11.36 -2.97 1.43
N LEU A 125 11.38 -1.87 2.17
CA LEU A 125 12.54 -1.01 2.35
C LEU A 125 12.63 -0.57 3.82
N VAL A 126 13.78 -0.80 4.44
CA VAL A 126 14.08 -0.33 5.80
C VAL A 126 14.57 1.11 5.73
N ALA A 127 13.98 1.96 6.58
CA ALA A 127 14.41 3.32 6.81
C ALA A 127 14.58 3.57 8.32
N LYS A 128 15.08 4.76 8.69
CA LYS A 128 15.35 5.12 10.09
C LYS A 128 14.12 5.04 11.00
N ASP A 129 12.92 5.17 10.44
CA ASP A 129 11.67 5.22 11.20
C ASP A 129 10.79 3.98 11.03
N GLY A 130 11.34 2.90 10.44
CA GLY A 130 10.69 1.62 10.31
C GLY A 130 10.80 1.04 8.90
N VAL A 131 9.91 0.11 8.60
CA VAL A 131 9.81 -0.53 7.29
C VAL A 131 8.73 0.15 6.47
N HIS A 132 9.08 0.55 5.26
CA HIS A 132 8.14 1.02 4.25
C HIS A 132 7.95 -0.06 3.20
N PHE A 133 6.76 -0.16 2.65
CA PHE A 133 6.51 -1.04 1.53
C PHE A 133 5.65 -0.37 0.46
N ILE A 134 5.85 -0.86 -0.75
CA ILE A 134 5.04 -0.54 -1.92
C ILE A 134 4.81 -1.82 -2.71
N ALA A 135 3.58 -2.05 -3.13
CA ALA A 135 3.20 -3.25 -3.84
C ALA A 135 2.25 -2.93 -4.99
N PHE A 136 2.35 -3.72 -6.04
CA PHE A 136 1.39 -3.79 -7.13
C PHE A 136 0.76 -5.18 -7.13
N ALA A 137 -0.57 -5.25 -7.08
CA ALA A 137 -1.32 -6.49 -7.15
C ALA A 137 -2.33 -6.48 -8.30
N THR A 138 -2.62 -7.67 -8.83
CA THR A 138 -3.61 -7.90 -9.90
C THR A 138 -4.43 -9.17 -9.63
N LYS A 139 -5.67 -9.21 -10.10
CA LYS A 139 -6.44 -10.46 -10.23
C LYS A 139 -5.81 -11.38 -11.26
N LEU A 140 -5.94 -12.69 -11.06
CA LEU A 140 -5.26 -13.71 -11.87
C LEU A 140 -5.76 -13.73 -13.32
N ASN A 141 -4.99 -13.06 -14.17
CA ASN A 141 -4.81 -13.26 -15.60
C ASN A 141 -3.42 -12.69 -15.90
N ARG A 142 -2.50 -13.51 -16.39
CA ARG A 142 -1.06 -13.21 -16.42
C ARG A 142 -0.81 -11.84 -17.07
N LEU A 143 -0.24 -10.91 -16.31
CA LEU A 143 0.29 -9.64 -16.83
C LEU A 143 1.10 -9.95 -18.08
N THR A 144 0.89 -9.18 -19.14
CA THR A 144 1.76 -9.27 -20.31
C THR A 144 3.20 -9.02 -19.87
N GLU A 145 4.16 -9.66 -20.52
CA GLU A 145 5.57 -9.50 -20.19
C GLU A 145 5.99 -8.01 -20.13
N PRO A 146 5.58 -7.13 -21.06
CA PRO A 146 5.90 -5.71 -20.98
C PRO A 146 5.31 -5.03 -19.74
N LYS A 147 4.05 -5.35 -19.38
CA LYS A 147 3.39 -4.77 -18.21
C LYS A 147 4.05 -5.25 -16.91
N ARG A 148 4.46 -6.51 -16.87
CA ARG A 148 5.27 -7.07 -15.77
C ARG A 148 6.58 -6.30 -15.61
N GLN A 149 7.36 -6.14 -16.68
CA GLN A 149 8.65 -5.45 -16.61
C GLN A 149 8.49 -3.97 -16.22
N GLY A 150 7.46 -3.30 -16.73
CA GLY A 150 7.12 -1.94 -16.34
C GLY A 150 6.90 -1.81 -14.83
N TRP A 151 6.08 -2.69 -14.24
CA TRP A 151 5.85 -2.66 -12.80
C TRP A 151 7.07 -3.02 -11.97
N LEU A 152 7.86 -4.00 -12.39
CA LEU A 152 9.10 -4.33 -11.70
C LEU A 152 10.09 -3.16 -11.72
N ALA A 153 10.22 -2.45 -12.85
CA ALA A 153 11.05 -1.25 -12.95
C ALA A 153 10.55 -0.15 -12.00
N ILE A 154 9.25 0.17 -12.04
CA ILE A 154 8.62 1.16 -11.15
C ILE A 154 8.88 0.83 -9.67
N LEU A 155 8.66 -0.42 -9.28
CA LEU A 155 8.86 -0.84 -7.89
C LEU A 155 10.33 -0.75 -7.48
N ARG A 156 11.28 -1.10 -8.35
CA ARG A 156 12.73 -0.98 -8.08
C ARG A 156 13.21 0.46 -7.98
N ASP A 157 12.64 1.35 -8.78
CA ASP A 157 13.06 2.74 -8.86
C ASP A 157 12.38 3.63 -7.82
N ALA A 158 11.30 3.17 -7.20
CA ALA A 158 10.61 3.88 -6.11
C ALA A 158 11.59 4.24 -4.98
N LYS A 159 11.53 5.47 -4.47
CA LYS A 159 12.40 5.94 -3.39
C LYS A 159 11.57 6.56 -2.27
N LEU A 160 12.10 6.52 -1.04
CA LEU A 160 11.54 7.32 0.03
C LEU A 160 12.02 8.77 -0.12
N LYS A 161 11.11 9.73 0.10
CA LYS A 161 11.38 11.17 0.18
C LYS A 161 11.95 11.56 1.53
#